data_AF-I1C2X4-F1
#
_entry.id   AF-I1C2X4-F1
#
_cell.length_a   1.000
_cell.length_b   1.000
_cell.length_c   1.000
_cell.angle_alpha   90.00
_cell.angle_beta   90.00
_cell.angle_gamma   90.00
#
_symmetry.space_group_name_H-M   'P 1'
#
loop_
_entity.id
_entity.type
_entity.pdbx_description
1 polymer ?
#
loop_
_entity_poly.entity_id
_entity_poly.type
_entity_poly.pdbx_seq_one_letter_code
_entity_poly.pdbx_strand_id
1 'polypeptide(L)'
;MDYIVDQNEFIVETIATHTEYLGNAIPNESLTCPMLSEKPKIDDVRMKDAKPKRDYVRYTVQDKVRFFELKIEKCMTTSAAAKQLGIHPRTAYRWISQYNVCPDSIFDNYKKVGRKCILSEEHKTTVIDFIDANPSATVVEVTEHLLKRFHDLKVSRNTVNNFMRRERNLSLKKADFHSIERNSPAKIEERCN
;
A
#
# COMPACT_ATOMS: atom_id res chain seq x y z
N MET A 1 30.96 -34.35 30.55
CA MET A 1 31.33 -33.14 31.31
C MET A 1 30.03 -32.60 31.82
N ASP A 2 29.65 -33.05 33.01
CA ASP A 2 28.32 -32.87 33.56
C ASP A 2 28.31 -31.58 34.35
N TYR A 3 27.53 -30.61 33.89
CA TYR A 3 27.39 -29.31 34.53
C TYR A 3 26.36 -29.45 35.65
N ILE A 4 26.83 -29.56 36.89
CA ILE A 4 25.99 -29.46 38.08
C ILE A 4 25.69 -27.97 38.26
N VAL A 5 24.48 -27.54 37.91
CA VAL A 5 23.98 -26.21 38.23
C VAL A 5 23.54 -26.24 39.69
N ASP A 6 24.27 -25.53 40.54
CA ASP A 6 23.91 -25.28 41.93
C ASP A 6 22.60 -24.48 41.97
N GLN A 7 21.53 -25.11 42.44
CA GLN A 7 20.21 -24.49 42.57
C GLN A 7 20.08 -23.57 43.80
N ASN A 8 21.16 -23.38 44.57
CA ASN A 8 21.10 -22.64 45.84
C ASN A 8 21.73 -21.24 45.81
N GLU A 9 22.19 -20.73 44.66
CA GLU A 9 22.91 -19.44 44.61
C GLU A 9 22.01 -18.20 44.42
N PHE A 10 20.71 -18.37 44.17
CA PHE A 10 19.76 -17.26 44.04
C PHE A 10 18.56 -17.41 44.97
N ILE A 11 18.80 -17.16 46.27
CA ILE A 11 17.71 -16.86 47.21
C ILE A 11 17.16 -15.48 46.83
N VAL A 12 16.07 -15.45 46.08
CA VAL A 12 15.36 -14.20 45.77
C VAL A 12 14.45 -13.86 46.95
N GLU A 13 14.84 -12.87 47.75
CA GLU A 13 13.97 -12.32 48.79
C GLU A 13 12.77 -11.63 48.15
N THR A 14 11.57 -12.04 48.57
CA THR A 14 10.32 -11.40 48.12
C THR A 14 10.14 -10.09 48.90
N ILE A 15 10.54 -8.99 48.28
CA ILE A 15 10.55 -7.64 48.88
C ILE A 15 9.16 -7.03 49.13
N ALA A 16 8.10 -7.52 48.46
CA ALA A 16 6.72 -7.11 48.73
C ALA A 16 5.73 -8.11 48.14
N THR A 17 4.63 -8.37 48.84
CA THR A 17 3.51 -9.15 48.29
C THR A 17 2.59 -8.24 47.45
N HIS A 18 1.95 -8.80 46.41
CA HIS A 18 1.04 -8.06 45.52
C HIS A 18 -0.06 -7.29 46.29
N THR A 19 -0.50 -7.83 47.42
CA THR A 19 -1.49 -7.21 48.32
C THR A 19 -0.94 -5.98 49.05
N GLU A 20 0.32 -5.99 49.47
CA GLU A 20 0.97 -4.81 50.09
C GLU A 20 1.17 -3.69 49.08
N TYR A 21 1.50 -4.02 47.82
CA TYR A 21 1.60 -3.05 46.74
C TYR A 21 0.27 -2.33 46.49
N LEU A 22 -0.84 -3.07 46.47
CA LEU A 22 -2.17 -2.48 46.29
C LEU A 22 -2.65 -1.69 47.52
N GLY A 23 -2.23 -2.07 48.74
CA GLY A 23 -2.53 -1.33 49.96
C GLY A 23 -1.83 0.03 50.04
N ASN A 24 -0.62 0.13 49.47
CA ASN A 24 0.18 1.35 49.44
C ASN A 24 0.00 2.16 48.15
N ALA A 25 -0.74 1.64 47.16
CA ALA A 25 -1.09 2.37 45.96
C ALA A 25 -2.08 3.48 46.33
N ILE A 26 -1.57 4.72 46.39
CA ILE A 26 -2.40 5.92 46.48
C ILE A 26 -3.42 5.88 45.33
N PRO A 27 -4.73 6.06 45.58
CA PRO A 27 -5.71 6.11 44.52
C PRO A 27 -5.33 7.25 43.57
N ASN A 28 -4.90 6.88 42.38
CA ASN A 28 -4.60 7.80 41.29
C ASN A 28 -5.92 8.40 40.81
N GLU A 29 -6.41 9.39 41.55
CA GLU A 29 -7.24 10.46 41.02
C GLU A 29 -6.55 11.01 39.78
N SER A 30 -7.31 11.03 38.69
CA SER A 30 -6.96 11.50 37.36
C SER A 30 -5.85 12.56 37.36
N LEU A 31 -4.71 12.21 36.75
CA LEU A 31 -3.64 13.14 36.35
C LEU A 31 -4.23 14.28 35.51
N THR A 32 -4.57 15.38 36.17
CA THR A 32 -4.81 16.68 35.52
C THR A 32 -3.56 17.51 35.79
N CYS A 33 -2.64 17.55 34.83
CA CYS A 33 -1.49 18.44 34.85
C CYS A 33 -1.98 19.90 34.72
N PRO A 34 -1.56 20.85 35.58
CA PRO A 34 -1.91 22.25 35.42
C PRO A 34 -1.06 22.86 34.30
N MET A 35 -1.66 23.04 33.12
CA MET A 35 -1.07 23.88 32.07
C MET A 35 -1.24 25.36 32.44
N LEU A 36 -0.11 26.06 32.48
CA LEU A 36 0.00 27.52 32.50
C LEU A 36 -0.95 28.13 31.46
N SER A 37 -1.86 28.99 31.93
CA SER A 37 -2.78 29.73 31.09
C SER A 37 -2.06 30.85 30.32
N GLU A 38 -1.61 30.56 29.11
CA GLU A 38 -1.42 31.61 28.10
C GLU A 38 -2.78 31.93 27.48
N LYS A 39 -3.16 33.21 27.51
CA LYS A 39 -4.39 33.74 26.93
C LYS A 39 -4.50 33.32 25.46
N PRO A 40 -5.55 32.62 25.02
CA PRO A 40 -5.75 32.37 23.61
C PRO A 40 -6.32 33.66 23.00
N LYS A 41 -5.54 34.29 22.12
CA LYS A 41 -6.12 35.19 21.11
C LYS A 41 -6.98 34.29 20.22
N ILE A 42 -8.29 34.32 20.45
CA ILE A 42 -9.28 33.80 19.51
C ILE A 42 -9.32 34.81 18.36
N ASP A 43 -8.30 34.77 17.50
CA ASP A 43 -8.53 35.06 16.10
C ASP A 43 -9.10 33.76 15.56
N ASP A 44 -10.43 33.71 15.49
CA ASP A 44 -11.18 32.61 14.91
C ASP A 44 -10.75 32.54 13.44
N VAL A 45 -9.73 31.73 13.15
CA VAL A 45 -9.29 31.43 11.79
C VAL A 45 -10.43 30.64 11.18
N ARG A 46 -11.41 31.37 10.65
CA ARG A 46 -12.53 30.86 9.89
C ARG A 46 -11.94 29.93 8.84
N MET A 47 -12.08 28.62 9.08
CA MET A 47 -11.69 27.58 8.14
C MET A 47 -12.33 27.96 6.81
N LYS A 48 -11.50 28.34 5.82
CA LYS A 48 -12.02 28.65 4.49
C LYS A 48 -12.71 27.39 4.00
N ASP A 49 -14.02 27.51 3.75
CA ASP A 49 -14.83 26.44 3.18
C ASP A 49 -14.06 25.76 2.06
N ALA A 50 -13.96 24.43 2.13
CA ALA A 50 -13.28 23.64 1.11
C ALA A 50 -13.92 23.96 -0.23
N LYS A 51 -13.17 24.65 -1.11
CA LYS A 51 -13.66 25.00 -2.45
C LYS A 51 -14.19 23.71 -3.09
N PRO A 52 -15.42 23.71 -3.65
CA PRO A 52 -15.93 22.52 -4.32
C PRO A 52 -14.90 22.09 -5.36
N LYS A 53 -14.57 20.79 -5.37
CA LYS A 53 -13.68 20.21 -6.38
C LYS A 53 -14.28 20.57 -7.73
N ARG A 54 -13.51 21.28 -8.57
CA ARG A 54 -13.97 21.61 -9.92
C ARG A 54 -14.26 20.31 -10.66
N ASP A 55 -15.45 20.20 -11.22
CA ASP A 55 -15.78 19.07 -12.09
C ASP A 55 -14.79 19.05 -13.26
N TYR A 56 -14.11 17.92 -13.40
CA TYR A 56 -13.12 17.76 -14.45
C TYR A 56 -13.85 17.59 -15.79
N VAL A 57 -13.77 18.62 -16.64
CA VAL A 57 -14.34 18.56 -17.99
C VAL A 57 -13.56 17.54 -18.81
N ARG A 58 -14.23 16.46 -19.20
CA ARG A 58 -13.67 15.39 -20.03
C ARG A 58 -14.21 15.51 -21.46
N TYR A 59 -13.34 15.85 -22.39
CA TYR A 59 -13.66 15.91 -23.82
C TYR A 59 -13.63 14.52 -24.44
N THR A 60 -14.59 14.26 -25.32
CA THR A 60 -14.72 13.02 -26.07
C THR A 60 -13.94 13.08 -27.39
N VAL A 61 -13.84 11.94 -28.08
CA VAL A 61 -13.31 11.87 -29.45
C VAL A 61 -14.16 12.71 -30.40
N GLN A 62 -15.48 12.73 -30.20
CA GLN A 62 -16.40 13.50 -31.04
C GLN A 62 -16.15 15.02 -30.93
N ASP A 63 -15.76 15.50 -29.75
CA ASP A 63 -15.42 16.91 -29.54
C ASP A 63 -14.15 17.31 -30.30
N LYS A 64 -13.18 16.38 -30.41
CA LYS A 64 -12.00 16.57 -31.27
C LYS A 64 -12.40 16.62 -32.75
N VAL A 65 -13.24 15.69 -33.21
CA VAL A 65 -13.71 15.65 -34.60
C VAL A 65 -14.39 16.97 -34.97
N ARG A 66 -15.39 17.40 -34.19
CA ARG A 66 -16.09 18.67 -34.41
C ARG A 66 -15.13 19.87 -34.40
N PHE A 67 -14.12 19.85 -33.54
CA PHE A 67 -13.12 20.92 -33.49
C PHE A 67 -12.29 20.97 -34.78
N PHE A 68 -11.84 19.83 -35.30
CA PHE A 68 -11.05 19.78 -36.54
C PHE A 68 -11.90 20.05 -37.78
N GLU A 69 -13.17 19.65 -37.82
CA GLU A 69 -14.12 20.09 -38.85
C GLU A 69 -14.19 21.62 -38.93
N LEU A 70 -14.42 22.30 -37.79
CA LEU A 70 -14.43 23.78 -37.76
C LEU A 70 -13.07 24.38 -38.15
N LYS A 71 -11.96 23.78 -37.71
CA LYS A 71 -10.61 24.31 -37.93
C LYS A 71 -10.15 24.14 -39.39
N ILE A 72 -10.49 23.02 -40.02
CA ILE A 72 -10.02 22.60 -41.35
C ILE A 72 -11.06 22.97 -42.42
N GLU A 73 -12.29 22.46 -42.31
CA GLU A 73 -13.33 22.65 -43.32
C GLU A 73 -13.84 24.09 -43.35
N LYS A 74 -14.04 24.70 -42.17
CA LYS A 74 -14.50 26.10 -42.07
C LYS A 74 -13.37 27.11 -41.90
N CYS A 75 -12.11 26.68 -42.00
CA CYS A 75 -10.91 27.53 -41.88
C CYS A 75 -10.88 28.46 -40.65
N MET A 76 -11.56 28.09 -39.55
CA MET A 76 -11.65 28.96 -38.38
C MET A 76 -10.31 29.11 -37.66
N THR A 77 -10.15 30.18 -36.88
CA THR A 77 -9.02 30.25 -35.94
C THR A 77 -9.22 29.27 -34.78
N THR A 78 -8.13 28.82 -34.16
CA THR A 78 -8.16 27.92 -32.99
C THR A 78 -9.07 28.45 -31.88
N SER A 79 -8.95 29.74 -31.59
CA SER A 79 -9.73 30.41 -30.55
C SER A 79 -11.21 30.46 -30.91
N ALA A 80 -11.55 30.78 -32.17
CA ALA A 80 -12.93 30.83 -32.63
C ALA A 80 -13.62 29.46 -32.54
N ALA A 81 -12.98 28.41 -33.07
CA ALA A 81 -13.50 27.04 -33.02
C ALA A 81 -13.64 26.54 -31.56
N ALA A 82 -12.65 26.83 -30.71
CA ALA A 82 -12.71 26.46 -29.30
C ALA A 82 -13.86 27.16 -28.56
N LYS A 83 -14.03 28.46 -28.79
CA LYS A 83 -15.13 29.24 -28.21
C LYS A 83 -16.50 28.73 -28.67
N GLN A 84 -16.65 28.43 -29.96
CA GLN A 84 -17.89 27.91 -30.51
C GLN A 84 -18.30 26.55 -29.91
N LEU A 85 -17.33 25.68 -29.64
CA LEU A 85 -17.57 24.36 -29.07
C LEU A 85 -17.48 24.32 -27.53
N GLY A 86 -17.28 25.46 -26.87
CA GLY A 86 -17.09 25.52 -25.41
C GLY A 86 -15.83 24.80 -24.93
N ILE A 87 -14.84 24.58 -25.80
CA ILE A 87 -13.58 23.92 -25.45
C ILE A 87 -12.65 24.96 -24.82
N HIS A 88 -12.02 24.56 -23.71
CA HIS A 88 -11.01 25.40 -23.07
C HIS A 88 -9.85 25.70 -24.05
N PRO A 89 -9.44 26.97 -24.26
CA PRO A 89 -8.46 27.34 -25.27
C PRO A 89 -7.15 26.55 -25.18
N ARG A 90 -6.64 26.34 -23.96
CA ARG A 90 -5.43 25.51 -23.72
C ARG A 90 -5.55 24.09 -24.26
N THR A 91 -6.73 23.48 -24.19
CA THR A 91 -6.99 22.15 -24.73
C THR A 91 -6.95 22.16 -26.25
N ALA A 92 -7.61 23.15 -26.88
CA ALA A 92 -7.63 23.31 -28.34
C ALA A 92 -6.21 23.51 -28.92
N TYR A 93 -5.40 24.38 -28.30
CA TYR A 93 -4.00 24.54 -28.72
C TYR A 93 -3.20 23.24 -28.53
N ARG A 94 -3.41 22.50 -27.43
CA ARG A 94 -2.74 21.21 -27.22
C ARG A 94 -3.11 20.19 -28.30
N TRP A 95 -4.38 20.15 -28.72
CA TRP A 95 -4.83 19.30 -29.82
C TRP A 95 -4.14 19.68 -31.13
N ILE A 96 -4.02 20.96 -31.46
CA ILE A 96 -3.29 21.40 -32.66
C ILE A 96 -1.82 21.00 -32.59
N SER A 97 -1.16 21.20 -31.44
CA SER A 97 0.23 20.78 -31.28
C SER A 97 0.40 19.27 -31.49
N GLN A 98 -0.54 18.45 -31.00
CA GLN A 98 -0.52 16.99 -31.23
C GLN A 98 -0.77 16.65 -32.70
N TYR A 99 -1.76 17.28 -33.33
CA TYR A 99 -2.09 17.09 -34.73
C TYR A 99 -0.91 17.40 -35.65
N ASN A 100 -0.20 18.50 -35.39
CA ASN A 100 0.97 18.90 -36.17
C ASN A 100 2.15 17.92 -36.02
N VAL A 101 2.23 17.19 -34.91
CA VAL A 101 3.28 16.18 -34.68
C VAL A 101 2.90 14.86 -35.35
N CYS A 102 1.67 14.39 -35.13
CA CYS A 102 1.16 13.17 -35.73
C CYS A 102 -0.39 13.20 -35.74
N PRO A 103 -1.01 13.48 -36.91
CA PRO A 103 -2.45 13.57 -37.05
C PRO A 103 -3.19 12.31 -36.56
N ASP A 104 -2.66 11.13 -36.85
CA ASP A 104 -3.31 9.86 -36.50
C ASP A 104 -3.37 9.66 -34.97
N SER A 105 -2.30 10.05 -34.27
CA SER A 105 -2.18 9.88 -32.82
C SER A 105 -3.18 10.69 -31.99
N ILE A 106 -3.82 11.70 -32.58
CA ILE A 106 -4.72 12.59 -31.83
C ILE A 106 -6.02 11.89 -31.44
N PHE A 107 -6.45 10.91 -32.23
CA PHE A 107 -7.66 10.13 -31.98
C PHE A 107 -7.35 8.84 -31.21
N ASP A 108 -6.08 8.47 -31.12
CA ASP A 108 -5.65 7.30 -30.36
C ASP A 108 -5.89 7.51 -28.87
N ASN A 109 -6.87 6.78 -28.35
CA ASN A 109 -7.03 6.58 -26.92
C ASN A 109 -6.24 5.34 -26.50
N TYR A 110 -4.92 5.32 -26.72
CA TYR A 110 -4.13 4.27 -26.09
C TYR A 110 -4.34 4.38 -24.58
N LYS A 111 -4.98 3.37 -24.00
CA LYS A 111 -4.96 3.17 -22.55
C LYS A 111 -3.49 3.22 -22.20
N LYS A 112 -3.06 4.20 -21.40
CA LYS A 112 -1.68 4.27 -20.94
C LYS A 112 -1.40 2.91 -20.31
N VAL A 113 -0.66 2.06 -21.03
CA VAL A 113 -0.23 0.78 -20.50
C VAL A 113 0.54 1.16 -19.25
N GLY A 114 0.13 0.59 -18.12
CA GLY A 114 0.74 0.90 -16.85
C GLY A 114 2.24 0.67 -16.88
N ARG A 115 2.92 1.02 -15.80
CA ARG A 115 4.33 0.66 -15.64
C ARG A 115 4.51 -0.83 -15.95
N LYS A 116 5.51 -1.16 -16.77
CA LYS A 116 5.85 -2.56 -17.10
C LYS A 116 6.00 -3.35 -15.79
N CYS A 117 5.44 -4.56 -15.75
CA CYS A 117 5.55 -5.42 -14.57
C CYS A 117 7.02 -5.74 -14.29
N ILE A 118 7.40 -5.75 -13.01
CA ILE A 118 8.78 -6.05 -12.59
C ILE A 118 9.07 -7.56 -12.73
N LEU A 119 8.05 -8.40 -12.57
CA LEU A 119 8.15 -9.84 -12.76
C LEU A 119 7.85 -10.19 -14.21
N SER A 120 8.84 -10.76 -14.91
CA SER A 120 8.66 -11.36 -16.23
C SER A 120 7.87 -12.67 -16.09
N GLU A 121 7.40 -13.23 -17.21
CA GLU A 121 6.70 -14.52 -17.19
C GLU A 121 7.60 -15.66 -16.66
N GLU A 122 8.91 -15.61 -16.92
CA GLU A 122 9.88 -16.57 -16.35
C GLU A 122 10.00 -16.45 -14.82
N HIS A 123 9.99 -15.23 -14.28
CA HIS A 123 9.98 -15.05 -12.83
C HIS A 123 8.69 -15.59 -12.21
N LYS A 124 7.56 -15.47 -12.92
CA LYS A 124 6.26 -15.94 -12.44
C LYS A 124 6.18 -17.47 -12.42
N THR A 125 6.63 -18.13 -13.49
CA THR A 125 6.62 -19.61 -13.55
C THR A 125 7.49 -20.22 -12.45
N THR A 126 8.68 -19.68 -12.23
CA THR A 126 9.56 -20.16 -11.15
C THR A 126 8.98 -19.99 -9.74
N VAL A 127 8.20 -18.94 -9.49
CA VAL A 127 7.43 -18.80 -8.24
C VAL A 127 6.35 -19.87 -8.14
N ILE A 128 5.61 -20.14 -9.23
CA ILE A 128 4.55 -21.14 -9.26
C ILE A 128 5.12 -22.53 -8.98
N ASP A 129 6.15 -22.95 -9.72
CA ASP A 129 6.78 -24.26 -9.57
C ASP A 129 7.31 -24.48 -8.15
N PHE A 130 7.87 -23.43 -7.54
CA PHE A 130 8.39 -23.51 -6.17
C PHE A 130 7.27 -23.66 -5.13
N ILE A 131 6.14 -22.98 -5.30
CA ILE A 131 4.98 -23.09 -4.42
C ILE A 131 4.30 -24.46 -4.59
N ASP A 132 4.18 -24.94 -5.83
CA ASP A 132 3.57 -26.24 -6.11
C ASP A 132 4.41 -27.38 -5.51
N ALA A 133 5.74 -27.25 -5.50
CA ALA A 133 6.63 -28.17 -4.81
C ALA A 133 6.61 -28.02 -3.28
N ASN A 134 6.39 -26.80 -2.76
CA ASN A 134 6.46 -26.48 -1.34
C ASN A 134 5.25 -25.62 -0.90
N PRO A 135 4.06 -26.22 -0.68
CA PRO A 135 2.85 -25.46 -0.39
C PRO A 135 2.89 -24.70 0.94
N SER A 136 3.74 -25.12 1.88
CA SER A 136 3.96 -24.46 3.18
C SER A 136 5.01 -23.35 3.13
N ALA A 137 5.60 -23.09 1.96
CA ALA A 137 6.69 -22.13 1.84
C ALA A 137 6.24 -20.71 2.19
N THR A 138 7.13 -19.98 2.87
CA THR A 138 6.86 -18.59 3.23
C THR A 138 7.14 -17.65 2.06
N VAL A 139 6.51 -16.47 2.03
CA VAL A 139 6.80 -15.44 1.01
C VAL A 139 8.28 -15.04 1.02
N VAL A 140 8.94 -15.14 2.19
CA VAL A 140 10.38 -14.87 2.33
C VAL A 140 11.18 -15.89 1.54
N GLU A 141 10.93 -17.18 1.77
CA GLU A 141 11.59 -18.28 1.04
C GLU A 141 11.36 -18.18 -0.47
N VAL A 142 10.13 -17.88 -0.90
CA VAL A 142 9.81 -17.68 -2.33
C VAL A 142 10.64 -16.53 -2.91
N THR A 143 10.76 -15.42 -2.18
CA THR A 143 11.53 -14.25 -2.61
C THR A 143 13.02 -14.58 -2.70
N GLU A 144 13.55 -15.29 -1.71
CA GLU A 144 14.96 -15.71 -1.67
C GLU A 144 15.28 -16.69 -2.79
N HIS A 145 14.41 -17.67 -3.04
CA HIS A 145 14.53 -18.61 -4.16
C HIS A 145 14.57 -17.86 -5.51
N LEU A 146 13.73 -16.84 -5.66
CA LEU A 146 13.68 -16.01 -6.87
C LEU A 146 14.97 -15.20 -7.07
N LEU A 147 15.46 -14.52 -6.02
CA LEU A 147 16.70 -13.73 -6.08
C LEU A 147 17.96 -14.61 -6.24
N LYS A 148 17.92 -15.84 -5.72
CA LYS A 148 18.98 -16.83 -5.90
C LYS A 148 19.07 -17.32 -7.34
N ARG A 149 17.92 -17.45 -8.02
CA ARG A 149 17.85 -17.91 -9.41
C ARG A 149 18.09 -16.79 -10.43
N PHE A 150 17.70 -15.55 -10.10
CA PHE A 150 17.85 -14.37 -10.96
C PHE A 150 18.62 -13.27 -10.24
N HIS A 151 19.94 -13.21 -10.46
CA HIS A 151 20.84 -12.29 -9.72
C HIS A 151 20.66 -10.81 -10.10
N ASP A 152 20.19 -10.55 -11.31
CA ASP A 152 19.90 -9.26 -11.90
C ASP A 152 18.50 -8.73 -11.52
N LEU A 153 17.67 -9.57 -10.88
CA LEU A 153 16.32 -9.20 -10.48
C LEU A 153 16.32 -8.42 -9.17
N LYS A 154 15.86 -7.17 -9.19
CA LYS A 154 15.63 -6.36 -8.00
C LYS A 154 14.15 -6.30 -7.63
N VAL A 155 13.73 -7.19 -6.72
CA VAL A 155 12.33 -7.33 -6.31
C VAL A 155 12.21 -7.25 -4.80
N SER A 156 11.15 -6.58 -4.32
CA SER A 156 10.81 -6.55 -2.89
C SER A 156 9.86 -7.70 -2.53
N ARG A 157 9.89 -8.13 -1.27
CA ARG A 157 8.94 -9.12 -0.72
C ARG A 157 7.48 -8.74 -0.97
N ASN A 158 7.14 -7.44 -0.89
CA ASN A 158 5.78 -6.95 -1.15
C ASN A 158 5.37 -7.15 -2.61
N THR A 159 6.29 -7.00 -3.55
CA THR A 159 6.04 -7.27 -4.97
C THR A 159 5.68 -8.74 -5.19
N VAL A 160 6.43 -9.67 -4.59
CA VAL A 160 6.14 -11.11 -4.65
C VAL A 160 4.81 -11.44 -3.97
N ASN A 161 4.56 -10.90 -2.77
CA ASN A 161 3.29 -11.07 -2.06
C ASN A 161 2.09 -10.57 -2.88
N ASN A 162 2.23 -9.41 -3.54
CA ASN A 162 1.19 -8.86 -4.41
C ASN A 162 0.95 -9.75 -5.63
N PHE A 163 1.99 -10.31 -6.23
CA PHE A 163 1.86 -11.27 -7.33
C PHE A 163 1.08 -12.51 -6.87
N MET A 164 1.50 -13.13 -5.76
CA MET A 164 0.85 -14.32 -5.20
C MET A 164 -0.64 -14.06 -4.89
N ARG A 165 -0.96 -12.91 -4.27
CA ARG A 165 -2.34 -12.59 -3.86
C ARG A 165 -3.23 -12.07 -4.98
N ARG A 166 -2.72 -11.19 -5.86
CA ARG A 166 -3.53 -10.46 -6.85
C ARG A 166 -3.52 -11.08 -8.24
N GLU A 167 -2.40 -11.66 -8.66
CA GLU A 167 -2.30 -12.29 -9.98
C GLU A 167 -2.60 -13.79 -9.90
N ARG A 168 -2.14 -14.47 -8.84
CA ARG A 168 -2.37 -15.90 -8.63
C ARG A 168 -3.53 -16.22 -7.68
N ASN A 169 -4.22 -15.20 -7.15
CA ASN A 169 -5.38 -15.35 -6.25
C ASN A 169 -5.12 -16.29 -5.05
N LEU A 170 -3.89 -16.35 -4.55
CA LEU A 170 -3.53 -17.18 -3.42
C LEU A 170 -3.97 -16.53 -2.11
N SER A 171 -4.59 -17.33 -1.24
CA SER A 171 -4.86 -16.96 0.14
C SER A 171 -3.71 -17.40 1.03
N LEU A 172 -2.91 -16.44 1.49
CA LEU A 172 -1.79 -16.71 2.39
C LEU A 172 -2.23 -16.53 3.85
N LYS A 173 -2.02 -17.57 4.66
CA LYS A 173 -2.29 -17.57 6.10
C LYS A 173 -1.02 -17.26 6.89
N LYS A 174 -1.20 -16.70 8.09
CA LYS A 174 -0.12 -16.61 9.07
C LYS A 174 -0.02 -17.97 9.77
N ALA A 175 1.18 -18.51 9.88
CA ALA A 175 1.44 -19.69 10.68
C ALA A 175 1.65 -19.26 12.14
N ASP A 176 0.88 -19.87 13.06
CA ASP A 176 1.10 -19.74 14.49
C ASP A 176 1.90 -20.95 14.95
N PHE A 177 3.13 -20.71 15.40
CA PHE A 177 4.01 -21.77 15.88
C PHE A 177 3.80 -21.97 17.38
N HIS A 178 3.69 -23.22 17.80
CA HIS A 178 3.66 -23.61 19.21
C HIS A 178 4.97 -24.28 19.60
N SER A 179 5.36 -24.16 20.87
CA SER A 179 6.55 -24.87 21.37
C SER A 179 6.37 -26.38 21.25
N ILE A 180 7.47 -27.09 21.02
CA ILE A 180 7.48 -28.56 20.93
C ILE A 180 6.90 -29.16 22.22
N GLU A 181 7.25 -28.58 23.38
CA GLU A 181 6.73 -28.99 24.69
C GLU A 181 5.20 -28.90 24.78
N ARG A 182 4.58 -27.83 24.25
CA ARG A 182 3.12 -27.70 24.20
C ARG A 182 2.47 -28.79 23.35
N ASN A 183 3.13 -29.21 22.28
CA ASN A 183 2.68 -30.28 21.39
C ASN A 183 3.14 -31.68 21.87
N SER A 184 3.77 -31.79 23.04
CA SER A 184 4.08 -33.10 23.62
C SER A 184 2.80 -33.86 23.97
N PRO A 185 2.78 -35.20 23.85
CA PRO A 185 1.59 -35.99 24.14
C PRO A 185 1.08 -35.77 25.57
N ALA A 186 1.98 -35.66 26.56
CA ALA A 186 1.63 -35.36 27.95
C ALA A 186 0.88 -34.02 28.11
N LYS A 187 1.34 -32.95 27.46
CA LYS A 187 0.68 -31.62 27.50
C LYS A 187 -0.58 -31.54 26.65
N ILE A 188 -0.79 -32.47 25.72
CA ILE A 188 -2.06 -32.62 25.00
C ILE A 188 -3.07 -33.33 25.91
N GLU A 189 -2.68 -34.42 26.57
CA GLU A 189 -3.53 -35.17 27.52
C GLU A 189 -3.97 -34.30 28.71
N GLU A 190 -3.07 -33.51 29.30
CA GLU A 190 -3.42 -32.55 30.37
C GLU A 190 -4.49 -31.52 29.96
N ARG A 191 -4.66 -31.24 28.67
CA ARG A 191 -5.66 -30.29 28.16
C ARG A 191 -6.99 -30.96 27.77
N CYS A 192 -6.97 -32.28 27.58
CA CYS A 192 -8.14 -33.05 27.20
C CYS A 192 -8.91 -33.61 28.41
N ASN A 193 -8.31 -33.57 29.60
CA ASN A 193 -8.94 -33.86 30.89
C ASN A 193 -9.47 -32.58 31.54
#